data_AF-A0A1X7TCS2-F1
#
_entry.id   AF-A0A1X7TCS2-F1
#
_cell.length_a   1.000
_cell.length_b   1.000
_cell.length_c   1.000
_cell.angle_alpha   90.00
_cell.angle_beta   90.00
_cell.angle_gamma   90.00
#
_symmetry.space_group_name_H-M   'P 1'
#
loop_
_entity.id
_entity.type
_entity.pdbx_description
1 polymer ?
#
loop_
_entity_poly.entity_id
_entity_poly.type
_entity_poly.pdbx_seq_one_letter_code
_entity_poly.pdbx_strand_id
1 'polypeptide(L)'
;MANMRSPLGPSPDKVSVPTLMLTVSPSSQAKTPTSVTTPTSGDTPTPVMQRSSPKKTGSLSLFYRKVYQMSYLRIKDLCERLRLEHDTIQKVWTCFEHCLVCFPDMMKDRNIDQLIMCSIYIVAKVLRKEVTFQEIMRQYRHQPQAKSHCTPPFNG
;
A
#
# COMPACT_ATOMS: atom_id res chain seq x y z
N MET A 1 33.70 -26.05 -38.75
CA MET A 1 33.81 -26.98 -37.61
C MET A 1 33.72 -26.15 -36.32
N ALA A 2 32.82 -26.56 -35.41
CA ALA A 2 32.61 -26.14 -34.00
C ALA A 2 32.45 -24.62 -33.74
N ASN A 3 31.30 -24.03 -33.38
CA ASN A 3 30.32 -24.33 -32.32
C ASN A 3 30.95 -24.80 -31.01
N MET A 4 31.14 -23.90 -30.04
CA MET A 4 31.17 -24.26 -28.63
C MET A 4 30.44 -23.23 -27.76
N ARG A 5 29.55 -23.84 -26.97
CA ARG A 5 28.51 -23.38 -26.06
C ARG A 5 29.09 -23.06 -24.68
N SER A 6 28.42 -22.16 -23.96
CA SER A 6 28.69 -21.72 -22.58
C SER A 6 28.70 -22.86 -21.53
N PRO A 7 29.12 -22.55 -20.28
CA PRO A 7 28.14 -22.46 -19.19
C PRO A 7 28.37 -21.22 -18.28
N LEU A 8 27.34 -20.40 -18.03
CA LEU A 8 26.48 -20.43 -16.82
C LEU A 8 27.25 -20.24 -15.49
N GLY A 9 27.41 -18.98 -15.09
CA GLY A 9 27.73 -18.59 -13.71
C GLY A 9 26.45 -18.33 -12.89
N PRO A 10 26.46 -18.55 -11.56
CA PRO A 10 25.27 -18.45 -10.73
C PRO A 10 24.88 -17.01 -10.41
N SER A 11 23.56 -16.78 -10.42
CA SER A 11 22.85 -15.55 -10.07
C SER A 11 22.95 -15.24 -8.57
N PRO A 12 23.17 -13.98 -8.15
CA PRO A 12 23.00 -13.58 -6.76
C PRO A 12 21.52 -13.23 -6.48
N ASP A 13 21.05 -13.80 -5.37
CA ASP A 13 20.09 -13.27 -4.41
C ASP A 13 18.63 -13.01 -4.83
N LYS A 14 17.81 -14.00 -4.45
CA LYS A 14 16.36 -13.92 -4.29
C LYS A 14 16.01 -12.84 -3.27
N VAL A 15 15.43 -11.73 -3.75
CA VAL A 15 14.62 -10.85 -2.90
C VAL A 15 13.35 -11.60 -2.52
N SER A 16 13.28 -12.02 -1.26
CA SER A 16 12.10 -12.61 -0.64
C SER A 16 11.05 -11.52 -0.41
N VAL A 17 10.13 -11.36 -1.36
CA VAL A 17 8.94 -10.53 -1.18
C VAL A 17 7.93 -11.30 -0.33
N PRO A 18 7.45 -10.81 0.82
CA PRO A 18 6.40 -11.50 1.56
C PRO A 18 5.06 -11.30 0.85
N THR A 19 4.64 -12.32 0.08
CA THR A 19 3.26 -12.47 -0.40
C THR A 19 2.35 -12.80 0.79
N LEU A 20 1.54 -11.84 1.23
CA LEU A 20 0.44 -12.11 2.17
C LEU A 20 -0.67 -12.88 1.43
N MET A 21 -0.66 -14.20 1.60
CA MET A 21 -1.73 -15.09 1.13
C MET A 21 -3.02 -14.85 1.94
N LEU A 22 -4.11 -14.54 1.23
CA LEU A 22 -5.47 -14.58 1.75
C LEU A 22 -5.85 -16.05 1.99
N THR A 23 -6.00 -16.47 3.24
CA THR A 23 -6.76 -17.68 3.57
C THR A 23 -8.10 -17.26 4.15
N VAL A 24 -9.14 -17.45 3.34
CA VAL A 24 -10.52 -17.48 3.81
C VAL A 24 -10.79 -18.91 4.28
N SER A 25 -11.32 -19.07 5.50
CA SER A 25 -11.84 -20.34 5.99
C SER A 25 -13.19 -20.10 6.66
N PRO A 26 -14.24 -20.90 6.37
CA PRO A 26 -15.60 -20.67 6.85
C PRO A 26 -15.92 -21.37 8.19
N SER A 27 -16.93 -20.81 8.87
CA SER A 27 -17.71 -21.25 10.05
C SER A 27 -17.65 -22.72 10.50
N SER A 28 -17.66 -22.93 11.84
CA SER A 28 -18.68 -23.76 12.53
C SER A 28 -18.66 -23.66 14.07
N GLN A 29 -19.84 -23.33 14.61
CA GLN A 29 -20.56 -23.78 15.82
C GLN A 29 -19.93 -23.85 17.24
N ALA A 30 -20.80 -23.43 18.17
CA ALA A 30 -20.70 -23.42 19.64
C ALA A 30 -20.60 -24.79 20.32
N LYS A 31 -20.04 -24.81 21.55
CA LYS A 31 -20.49 -25.60 22.73
C LYS A 31 -19.58 -25.35 23.96
N THR A 32 -20.18 -24.90 25.05
CA THR A 32 -19.80 -25.15 26.47
C THR A 32 -20.17 -26.61 26.84
N PRO A 33 -19.48 -27.35 27.75
CA PRO A 33 -19.43 -27.03 29.19
C PRO A 33 -18.17 -27.46 30.01
N THR A 34 -18.09 -26.82 31.17
CA THR A 34 -17.46 -27.10 32.49
C THR A 34 -16.74 -28.43 32.76
N SER A 35 -15.51 -28.35 33.29
CA SER A 35 -15.00 -29.25 34.36
C SER A 35 -13.83 -28.63 35.16
N VAL A 36 -14.15 -28.32 36.43
CA VAL A 36 -13.40 -28.48 37.70
C VAL A 36 -11.85 -28.52 37.68
N THR A 37 -11.19 -27.68 38.49
CA THR A 37 -9.76 -27.80 38.83
C THR A 37 -9.44 -27.25 40.23
N THR A 38 -8.80 -28.07 41.07
CA THR A 38 -7.71 -27.78 42.07
C THR A 38 -7.39 -29.10 42.82
N PRO A 39 -6.18 -29.34 43.43
CA PRO A 39 -5.05 -28.43 43.69
C PRO A 39 -3.60 -28.99 43.47
N THR A 40 -2.63 -28.05 43.39
CA THR A 40 -1.29 -28.00 44.06
C THR A 40 -0.02 -28.75 43.56
N SER A 41 1.06 -27.94 43.44
CA SER A 41 2.52 -28.15 43.60
C SER A 41 3.43 -28.47 42.40
N GLY A 42 4.39 -27.56 42.15
CA GLY A 42 5.59 -27.81 41.34
C GLY A 42 6.28 -26.52 40.84
N ASP A 43 7.22 -26.00 41.63
CA ASP A 43 8.06 -24.83 41.35
C ASP A 43 9.00 -25.01 40.14
N THR A 44 8.97 -24.09 39.18
CA THR A 44 10.14 -23.72 38.35
C THR A 44 9.93 -22.33 37.70
N PRO A 45 10.68 -21.27 38.05
CA PRO A 45 10.62 -20.00 37.35
C PRO A 45 11.57 -20.04 36.14
N THR A 46 11.05 -20.42 34.97
CA THR A 46 11.72 -20.10 33.70
C THR A 46 11.21 -18.75 33.21
N PRO A 47 12.08 -17.80 32.82
CA PRO A 47 11.65 -16.53 32.28
C PRO A 47 11.16 -16.78 30.85
N VAL A 48 9.88 -17.10 30.71
CA VAL A 48 9.20 -17.11 29.41
C VAL A 48 9.15 -15.65 28.99
N MET A 49 10.09 -15.25 28.13
CA MET A 49 10.10 -13.95 27.49
C MET A 49 8.85 -13.88 26.60
N GLN A 50 7.74 -13.45 27.21
CA GLN A 50 6.50 -13.12 26.54
C GLN A 50 6.81 -11.95 25.60
N ARG A 51 7.22 -12.28 24.38
CA ARG A 51 7.20 -11.37 23.25
C ARG A 51 5.74 -10.98 23.09
N SER A 52 5.36 -9.86 23.69
CA SER A 52 4.08 -9.22 23.52
C SER A 52 3.87 -9.04 22.02
N SER A 53 3.11 -9.95 21.41
CA SER A 53 2.63 -9.77 20.05
C SER A 53 1.92 -8.41 20.03
N PRO A 54 2.18 -7.54 19.04
CA PRO A 54 1.53 -6.23 19.00
C PRO A 54 0.02 -6.44 18.86
N LYS A 55 -0.68 -6.33 19.99
CA LYS A 55 -2.13 -6.43 20.04
C LYS A 55 -2.70 -5.17 19.39
N LYS A 56 -3.54 -5.34 18.36
CA LYS A 56 -4.45 -4.35 17.75
C LYS A 56 -3.93 -3.47 16.59
N THR A 57 -3.13 -4.00 15.66
CA THR A 57 -2.82 -3.31 14.37
C THR A 57 -3.97 -3.35 13.33
N GLY A 58 -5.14 -3.90 13.68
CA GLY A 58 -6.23 -4.07 12.72
C GLY A 58 -6.71 -2.77 12.07
N SER A 59 -6.88 -1.69 12.85
CA SER A 59 -7.36 -0.40 12.32
C SER A 59 -6.37 0.24 11.35
N LEU A 60 -5.07 0.17 11.64
CA LEU A 60 -4.02 0.69 10.77
C LEU A 60 -3.93 -0.11 9.46
N SER A 61 -4.00 -1.43 9.53
CA SER A 61 -4.05 -2.28 8.33
C SER A 61 -5.29 -1.99 7.48
N LEU A 62 -6.45 -1.78 8.10
CA LEU A 62 -7.67 -1.40 7.40
C LEU A 62 -7.56 -0.01 6.77
N PHE A 63 -6.91 0.93 7.46
CA PHE A 63 -6.65 2.27 6.95
C PHE A 63 -5.77 2.22 5.69
N TYR A 64 -4.59 1.59 5.76
CA TYR A 64 -3.71 1.48 4.59
C TYR A 64 -4.37 0.73 3.44
N ARG A 65 -5.15 -0.32 3.73
CA ARG A 65 -5.91 -1.02 2.70
C ARG A 65 -6.86 -0.07 1.94
N LYS A 66 -7.59 0.78 2.66
CA LYS A 66 -8.46 1.79 2.04
C LYS A 66 -7.66 2.85 1.27
N VAL A 67 -6.57 3.35 1.85
CA VAL A 67 -5.73 4.36 1.23
C VAL A 67 -5.11 3.86 -0.08
N TYR A 68 -4.58 2.64 -0.08
CA TYR A 68 -3.98 2.05 -1.27
C TYR A 68 -5.00 1.83 -2.38
N GLN A 69 -6.16 1.27 -2.05
CA GLN A 69 -7.21 1.04 -3.03
C GLN A 69 -7.70 2.37 -3.63
N MET A 70 -7.97 3.36 -2.80
CA MET A 70 -8.40 4.68 -3.24
C MET A 70 -7.34 5.36 -4.12
N SER A 71 -6.07 5.33 -3.70
CA SER A 71 -4.98 5.99 -4.43
C SER A 71 -4.69 5.32 -5.76
N TYR A 72 -4.69 3.98 -5.81
CA TYR A 72 -4.48 3.23 -7.05
C TYR A 72 -5.58 3.54 -8.08
N LEU A 73 -6.84 3.60 -7.66
CA LEU A 73 -7.95 3.94 -8.55
C LEU A 73 -7.80 5.35 -9.14
N ARG A 74 -7.35 6.33 -8.34
CA ARG A 74 -7.10 7.70 -8.81
C ARG A 74 -5.90 7.79 -9.74
N ILE A 75 -4.81 7.11 -9.41
CA ILE A 75 -3.61 7.01 -10.27
C ILE A 75 -3.99 6.40 -11.61
N LYS A 76 -4.72 5.28 -11.60
CA LYS A 76 -5.17 4.61 -12.81
C LYS A 76 -6.03 5.53 -13.68
N ASP A 77 -7.09 6.12 -13.12
CA ASP A 77 -7.98 7.04 -13.86
C ASP A 77 -7.21 8.23 -14.45
N LEU A 78 -6.32 8.87 -13.67
CA LEU A 78 -5.50 9.99 -14.19
C LEU A 78 -4.58 9.55 -15.32
N CYS A 79 -3.84 8.46 -15.12
CA CYS A 79 -2.90 7.97 -16.12
C CYS A 79 -3.61 7.53 -17.40
N GLU A 80 -4.79 6.91 -17.31
CA GLU A 80 -5.60 6.54 -18.47
C GLU A 80 -6.08 7.78 -19.25
N ARG A 81 -6.53 8.83 -18.56
CA ARG A 81 -6.89 10.13 -19.18
C ARG A 81 -5.70 10.80 -19.85
N LEU A 82 -4.51 10.65 -19.26
CA LEU A 82 -3.24 11.15 -19.79
C LEU A 82 -2.65 10.25 -20.90
N ARG A 83 -3.34 9.15 -21.25
CA ARG A 83 -2.89 8.16 -22.25
C ARG A 83 -1.53 7.53 -21.91
N LEU A 84 -1.26 7.33 -20.63
CA LEU A 84 -0.07 6.61 -20.17
C LEU A 84 -0.30 5.10 -20.21
N GLU A 85 0.73 4.37 -20.63
CA GLU A 85 0.67 2.91 -20.79
C GLU A 85 0.70 2.19 -19.43
N HIS A 86 0.18 0.96 -19.40
CA HIS A 86 0.08 0.15 -18.19
C HIS A 86 1.41 0.03 -17.43
N ASP A 87 2.53 -0.16 -18.13
CA ASP A 87 3.87 -0.21 -17.52
C ASP A 87 4.23 1.09 -16.79
N THR A 88 3.84 2.25 -17.33
CA THR A 88 4.04 3.55 -16.66
C THR A 88 3.15 3.65 -15.41
N ILE A 89 1.90 3.17 -15.48
CA ILE A 89 0.99 3.15 -14.32
C ILE A 89 1.58 2.35 -13.17
N GLN A 90 2.15 1.17 -13.45
CA GLN A 90 2.80 0.34 -12.43
C GLN A 90 4.00 1.06 -11.80
N LYS A 91 4.82 1.74 -12.60
CA LYS A 91 5.96 2.54 -12.10
C LYS A 91 5.51 3.71 -11.22
N VAL A 92 4.43 4.41 -11.61
CA VAL A 92 3.81 5.46 -10.79
C VAL A 92 3.31 4.89 -9.46
N TRP A 93 2.62 3.76 -9.50
CA TRP A 93 2.13 3.08 -8.30
C TRP A 93 3.27 2.73 -7.33
N THR A 94 4.32 2.07 -7.83
CA THR A 94 5.48 1.70 -7.02
C THR A 94 6.16 2.93 -6.40
N CYS A 95 6.31 4.02 -7.17
CA CYS A 95 6.86 5.27 -6.67
C CYS A 95 5.99 5.86 -5.54
N PHE A 96 4.68 5.93 -5.76
CA PHE A 96 3.73 6.46 -4.78
C PHE A 96 3.70 5.62 -3.48
N GLU A 97 3.63 4.30 -3.60
CA GLU A 97 3.61 3.38 -2.46
C GLU A 97 4.90 3.50 -1.63
N HIS A 98 6.05 3.55 -2.31
CA HIS A 98 7.33 3.74 -1.64
C HIS A 98 7.37 5.07 -0.86
N CYS A 99 6.88 6.16 -1.46
CA CYS A 99 6.75 7.43 -0.76
C CYS A 99 5.87 7.33 0.49
N LEU A 100 4.73 6.64 0.40
CA LEU A 100 3.78 6.51 1.51
C LEU A 100 4.33 5.68 2.68
N VAL A 101 5.07 4.62 2.38
CA VAL A 101 5.59 3.67 3.38
C VAL A 101 6.88 4.18 4.02
N CYS A 102 7.81 4.67 3.22
CA CYS A 102 9.15 5.04 3.69
C CYS A 102 9.22 6.46 4.23
N PHE A 103 8.31 7.36 3.81
CA PHE A 103 8.31 8.76 4.20
C PHE A 103 6.91 9.20 4.69
N PRO A 104 6.38 8.60 5.78
CA PRO A 104 5.02 8.87 6.24
C PRO A 104 4.78 10.34 6.63
N ASP A 105 5.83 11.05 7.08
CA ASP A 105 5.75 12.48 7.38
C ASP A 105 5.42 13.33 6.15
N MET A 106 5.69 12.83 4.94
CA MET A 106 5.31 13.51 3.71
C MET A 106 3.79 13.64 3.54
N MET A 107 2.99 12.88 4.28
CA MET A 107 1.54 12.94 4.19
C MET A 107 0.91 13.84 5.25
N LYS A 108 1.70 14.25 6.26
CA LYS A 108 1.22 15.05 7.37
C LYS A 108 0.77 16.42 6.87
N ASP A 109 -0.44 16.82 7.26
CA ASP A 109 -1.05 18.10 6.90
C ASP A 109 -1.16 18.36 5.38
N ARG A 110 -1.12 17.29 4.58
CA ARG A 110 -1.18 17.36 3.11
C ARG A 110 -2.29 16.49 2.55
N ASN A 111 -2.80 16.88 1.39
CA ASN A 111 -3.74 16.05 0.64
C ASN A 111 -2.96 14.97 -0.12
N ILE A 112 -3.42 13.72 -0.02
CA ILE A 112 -2.89 12.57 -0.75
C ILE A 112 -2.83 12.76 -2.27
N ASP A 113 -3.75 13.54 -2.83
CA ASP A 113 -3.77 13.88 -4.26
C ASP A 113 -2.55 14.69 -4.68
N GLN A 114 -1.93 15.45 -3.78
CA GLN A 114 -0.66 16.14 -4.06
C GLN A 114 0.45 15.11 -4.30
N LEU A 115 0.53 14.08 -3.46
CA LEU A 115 1.52 13.00 -3.63
C LEU A 115 1.22 12.18 -4.89
N ILE A 116 -0.05 11.91 -5.20
CA ILE A 116 -0.46 11.22 -6.44
C ILE A 116 -0.01 12.00 -7.68
N MET A 117 -0.35 13.28 -7.79
CA MET A 117 0.01 14.10 -8.95
C MET A 117 1.54 14.29 -9.07
N CYS A 118 2.25 14.45 -7.96
CA CYS A 118 3.71 14.51 -7.95
C CYS A 118 4.35 13.18 -8.43
N SER A 119 3.81 12.04 -8.00
CA SER A 119 4.32 10.72 -8.42
C SER A 119 4.10 10.47 -9.91
N ILE A 120 2.94 10.89 -10.45
CA ILE A 120 2.69 10.84 -11.90
C ILE A 120 3.72 11.70 -12.64
N TYR A 121 3.92 12.94 -12.18
CA TYR A 121 4.81 13.88 -12.83
C TYR A 121 6.27 13.40 -12.86
N ILE A 122 6.81 12.96 -11.71
CA ILE A 122 8.22 12.54 -11.61
C ILE A 122 8.50 11.33 -12.50
N VAL A 123 7.61 10.33 -12.49
CA VAL A 123 7.77 9.11 -13.30
C VAL A 123 7.63 9.44 -14.79
N ALA A 124 6.62 10.23 -15.19
CA ALA A 124 6.49 10.66 -16.57
C ALA A 124 7.73 11.43 -17.06
N LYS A 125 8.27 12.30 -16.21
CA LYS A 125 9.47 13.08 -16.52
C LYS A 125 10.71 12.21 -16.70
N VAL A 126 10.93 11.24 -15.81
CA VAL A 126 12.05 10.29 -15.87
C VAL A 126 11.95 9.41 -17.13
N LEU A 127 10.74 8.95 -17.46
CA LEU A 127 10.46 8.16 -18.66
C LEU A 127 10.39 9.00 -19.95
N ARG A 128 10.73 10.29 -19.89
CA ARG A 128 10.70 11.23 -21.03
C ARG A 128 9.34 11.29 -21.74
N LYS A 129 8.25 11.05 -21.03
CA LYS A 129 6.89 11.24 -21.55
C LYS A 129 6.56 12.73 -21.59
N GLU A 130 5.85 13.18 -22.62
CA GLU A 130 5.47 14.60 -22.83
C GLU A 130 4.25 15.00 -21.98
N VAL A 131 4.30 14.74 -20.68
CA VAL A 131 3.23 15.11 -19.74
C VAL A 131 3.67 16.30 -18.90
N THR A 132 2.94 17.41 -19.01
CA THR A 132 3.17 18.59 -18.18
C THR A 132 2.36 18.52 -16.90
N PHE A 133 2.81 19.22 -15.85
CA PHE A 133 2.05 19.30 -14.61
C PHE A 133 0.68 19.99 -14.81
N GLN A 134 0.60 20.95 -15.72
CA GLN A 134 -0.65 21.61 -16.09
C GLN A 134 -1.65 20.61 -16.68
N GLU A 135 -1.19 19.69 -17.52
CA GLU A 135 -2.02 18.64 -18.10
C GLU A 135 -2.54 17.68 -17.01
N ILE A 136 -1.68 17.28 -16.07
CA ILE A 136 -2.06 16.47 -14.90
C ILE A 136 -3.14 17.19 -14.09
N MET A 137 -2.94 18.47 -13.76
CA MET A 137 -3.89 19.29 -13.02
C MET A 137 -5.21 19.49 -13.77
N ARG A 138 -5.18 19.53 -15.11
CA ARG A 138 -6.38 19.61 -15.95
C ARG A 138 -7.20 18.34 -15.82
N GLN A 139 -6.58 17.17 -15.93
CA GLN A 139 -7.29 15.89 -15.80
C GLN A 139 -7.80 15.66 -14.37
N TYR A 140 -6.99 16.01 -13.36
CA TYR A 140 -7.35 15.87 -11.95
C TYR A 140 -8.65 16.58 -11.57
N ARG A 141 -8.91 17.78 -12.12
CA ARG A 141 -10.13 18.55 -11.84
C ARG A 141 -11.43 17.86 -12.25
N HIS A 142 -11.38 16.85 -13.10
CA HIS A 142 -12.56 16.06 -13.47
C HIS A 142 -12.95 15.01 -12.42
N GLN A 143 -12.08 14.73 -11.44
CA GLN A 143 -12.37 13.76 -10.39
C GLN A 143 -13.35 14.35 -9.35
N PRO A 144 -14.28 13.54 -8.79
CA PRO A 144 -15.33 14.03 -7.89
C PRO A 144 -14.81 14.82 -6.68
N GLN A 145 -13.69 14.38 -6.09
CA GLN A 145 -13.09 15.02 -4.92
C GLN A 145 -12.35 16.33 -5.23
N ALA A 146 -12.07 16.62 -6.50
CA ALA A 146 -11.38 17.85 -6.90
C ALA A 146 -12.31 19.06 -6.96
N LYS A 147 -13.64 18.84 -6.85
CA LYS A 147 -14.63 19.90 -6.73
C LYS A 147 -14.55 20.47 -5.32
N SER A 148 -14.08 21.70 -5.20
CA SER A 148 -14.07 22.43 -3.94
C SER A 148 -15.50 22.57 -3.41
N HIS A 149 -15.83 21.86 -2.35
CA HIS A 149 -16.98 22.19 -1.52
C HIS A 149 -16.71 23.59 -0.94
N CYS A 150 -17.31 24.61 -1.54
CA CYS A 150 -17.48 25.90 -0.90
C CYS A 150 -18.27 25.64 0.38
N THR A 151 -17.63 25.76 1.53
CA THR A 151 -18.32 26.04 2.79
C THR A 151 -19.25 27.23 2.53
N PRO A 152 -20.58 27.10 2.69
CA PRO A 152 -21.44 28.28 2.59
C PRO A 152 -20.99 29.28 3.66
N PRO A 153 -20.97 30.59 3.38
CA PRO A 153 -20.68 31.59 4.39
C PRO A 153 -21.71 31.44 5.51
N PHE A 154 -21.23 31.27 6.74
CA PHE A 154 -22.04 31.40 7.94
C PHE A 154 -22.55 32.84 7.98
N ASN A 155 -23.84 33.04 7.70
CA ASN A 155 -24.49 34.34 7.84
C ASN A 155 -24.94 34.45 9.30
N GLY A 156 -24.28 35.35 10.05
CA GLY A 156 -24.69 35.75 11.39
C GLY A 156 -25.84 36.75 11.37
#